data_AF-A0A7S2UJ62-F1
#
_entry.id   AF-A0A7S2UJ62-F1
#
_cell.length_a   1.000
_cell.length_b   1.000
_cell.length_c   1.000
_cell.angle_alpha   90.00
_cell.angle_beta   90.00
_cell.angle_gamma   90.00
#
_symmetry.space_group_name_H-M   'P 1'
#
loop_
_entity.id
_entity.type
_entity.pdbx_description
1 polymer ?
#
loop_
_entity_poly.entity_id
_entity_poly.type
_entity_poly.pdbx_seq_one_letter_code
_entity_poly.pdbx_strand_id
1 'polypeptide(L)'
;NNNDTDGDDDDDEIPKVDITVSLGQTAHANASEMFARYRAFKEKAVKTVEASAKALKAAEAAAQRQLADAEKKKRVLAVVPQRKTHWFEKFNWFITSDNYLVLGGRDAQQNELLVKRYLRPGDAYL
;
A
#
# COMPACT_ATOMS: atom_id res chain seq x y z
N ASN A 1 22.65 29.09 63.88
CA ASN A 1 23.57 28.04 64.33
C ASN A 1 23.24 26.83 63.49
N ASN A 2 24.04 26.61 62.44
CA ASN A 2 23.86 25.53 61.49
C ASN A 2 24.13 24.20 62.19
N ASN A 3 23.34 23.19 61.89
CA ASN A 3 23.77 21.81 62.03
C ASN A 3 23.29 21.06 60.79
N ASP A 4 24.09 21.20 59.74
CA ASP A 4 24.17 20.26 58.63
C ASP A 4 24.85 18.99 59.18
N THR A 5 24.10 17.90 59.24
CA THR A 5 24.54 16.52 59.51
C THR A 5 23.47 15.63 58.91
N ASP A 6 23.70 14.61 58.12
CA ASP A 6 24.86 14.11 57.40
C ASP A 6 24.23 13.34 56.22
N GLY A 7 24.95 13.19 55.11
CA GLY A 7 24.47 12.36 54.00
C GLY A 7 24.44 10.89 54.40
N ASP A 8 23.25 10.33 54.52
CA ASP A 8 23.05 8.87 54.46
C ASP A 8 22.78 8.50 52.99
N ASP A 9 23.88 8.26 52.27
CA ASP A 9 23.87 7.39 51.09
C ASP A 9 23.46 5.99 51.56
N ASP A 10 22.16 5.68 51.57
CA ASP A 10 21.67 4.31 51.74
C ASP A 10 22.15 3.46 50.55
N ASP A 11 23.03 2.50 50.81
CA ASP A 11 23.61 1.62 49.82
C ASP A 11 22.60 0.56 49.34
N ASP A 12 22.10 0.78 48.11
CA ASP A 12 21.53 -0.22 47.20
C ASP A 12 20.65 -1.31 47.84
N GLU A 13 19.38 -0.99 48.10
CA GLU A 13 18.37 -1.99 48.46
C GLU A 13 18.21 -3.01 47.32
N ILE A 14 18.85 -4.17 47.45
CA ILE A 14 18.81 -5.24 46.45
C ILE A 14 17.35 -5.72 46.32
N PRO A 15 16.74 -5.66 45.11
CA PRO A 15 15.37 -6.09 44.93
C PRO A 15 15.25 -7.58 45.26
N LYS A 16 14.40 -7.89 46.25
CA LYS A 16 14.09 -9.27 46.63
C LYS A 16 13.22 -9.89 45.54
N VAL A 17 13.70 -10.98 44.93
CA VAL A 17 13.00 -11.71 43.87
C VAL A 17 12.64 -13.09 44.37
N ASP A 18 11.36 -13.44 44.31
CA ASP A 18 10.89 -14.78 44.60
C ASP A 18 11.17 -15.70 43.40
N ILE A 19 11.89 -16.79 43.64
CA ILE A 19 12.31 -17.73 42.58
C ILE A 19 11.83 -19.13 42.97
N THR A 20 11.08 -19.76 42.06
CA THR A 20 10.66 -21.16 42.20
C THR A 20 11.83 -22.08 41.88
N VAL A 21 12.27 -22.89 42.85
CA VAL A 21 13.34 -23.87 42.71
C VAL A 21 12.86 -25.28 43.00
N SER A 22 13.43 -26.27 42.32
CA SER A 22 13.08 -27.68 42.52
C SER A 22 13.89 -28.27 43.68
N LEU A 23 13.21 -28.74 44.72
CA LEU A 23 13.84 -29.33 45.91
C LEU A 23 14.51 -30.70 45.65
N GLY A 24 14.12 -31.39 44.57
CA GLY A 24 14.75 -32.65 44.13
C GLY A 24 16.04 -32.48 43.33
N GLN A 25 16.48 -31.24 43.09
CA GLN A 25 17.68 -30.92 42.33
C GLN A 25 18.70 -30.19 43.21
N THR A 26 19.97 -30.29 42.87
CA THR A 26 21.02 -29.52 43.55
C THR A 26 20.87 -28.03 43.23
N ALA A 27 21.36 -27.16 44.12
CA ALA A 27 21.36 -25.72 43.90
C ALA A 27 22.06 -25.33 42.57
N HIS A 28 23.15 -26.03 42.24
CA HIS A 28 23.88 -25.83 41.00
C HIS A 28 23.04 -26.21 39.76
N ALA A 29 22.29 -27.32 39.81
CA ALA A 29 21.43 -27.74 38.72
C ALA A 29 20.30 -26.71 38.47
N ASN A 30 19.63 -26.26 39.54
CA ASN A 30 18.59 -25.22 39.45
C ASN A 30 19.14 -23.92 38.84
N ALA A 31 20.32 -23.46 39.28
CA ALA A 31 20.95 -22.24 38.76
C ALA A 31 21.35 -22.38 37.28
N SER A 32 21.92 -23.53 36.91
CA SER A 32 22.31 -23.83 35.53
C SER A 32 21.11 -23.87 34.58
N GLU A 33 20.01 -24.48 35.01
CA GLU A 33 18.77 -24.52 34.22
C GLU A 33 18.18 -23.12 34.01
N MET A 34 18.11 -22.31 35.07
CA MET A 34 17.62 -20.92 34.98
C MET A 34 18.46 -20.10 34.01
N PHE A 35 19.78 -20.25 34.06
CA PHE A 35 20.68 -19.57 33.15
C PHE A 35 20.55 -20.07 31.69
N ALA A 36 20.35 -21.37 31.49
CA ALA A 36 20.08 -21.94 30.17
C ALA A 36 18.76 -21.38 29.59
N ARG A 37 17.70 -21.29 30.41
CA ARG A 37 16.44 -20.65 30.04
C ARG A 37 16.64 -19.18 29.67
N TYR A 38 17.37 -18.42 30.46
CA TYR A 38 17.71 -17.03 30.15
C TYR A 38 18.38 -16.88 28.78
N ARG A 39 19.40 -17.70 28.48
CA ARG A 39 20.07 -17.66 27.16
C ARG A 39 19.09 -17.95 26.02
N ALA A 40 18.25 -18.98 26.17
CA ALA A 40 17.26 -19.34 25.16
C ALA A 40 16.23 -18.22 24.95
N PHE A 41 15.75 -17.57 26.01
CA PHE A 41 14.83 -16.44 25.90
C PHE A 41 15.50 -15.21 25.28
N LYS A 42 16.77 -14.94 25.62
CA LYS A 42 17.54 -13.86 25.01
C LYS A 42 17.66 -14.05 23.49
N GLU A 43 18.00 -15.25 23.03
CA GLU A 43 18.06 -15.54 21.60
C GLU A 43 16.69 -15.42 20.91
N LYS A 44 15.63 -15.91 21.55
CA LYS A 44 14.26 -15.76 21.03
C LYS A 44 13.86 -14.29 20.92
N ALA A 45 14.14 -13.48 21.93
CA ALA A 45 13.84 -12.05 21.93
C ALA A 45 14.51 -11.33 20.76
N VAL A 46 15.80 -11.59 20.53
CA VAL A 46 16.54 -11.01 19.39
C VAL A 46 15.87 -11.38 18.06
N LYS A 47 15.57 -12.68 17.86
CA LYS A 47 14.91 -13.15 16.64
C LYS A 47 13.52 -12.56 16.45
N THR A 48 12.75 -12.40 17.52
CA THR A 48 11.41 -11.78 17.47
C THR A 48 11.49 -10.31 17.08
N VAL A 49 12.44 -9.56 17.64
CA VAL A 49 12.68 -8.15 17.28
C VAL A 49 13.06 -8.03 15.80
N GLU A 50 14.01 -8.83 15.32
CA GLU A 50 14.41 -8.83 13.90
C GLU A 50 13.24 -9.17 12.96
N ALA A 51 12.46 -10.20 13.29
CA ALA A 51 11.30 -10.60 12.50
C ALA A 51 10.25 -9.48 12.45
N SER A 52 9.96 -8.84 13.58
CA SER A 52 9.02 -7.71 13.64
C SER A 52 9.50 -6.50 12.82
N ALA A 53 10.79 -6.17 12.91
CA ALA A 53 11.38 -5.06 12.16
C ALA A 53 11.30 -5.31 10.65
N LYS A 54 11.57 -6.54 10.20
CA LYS A 54 11.44 -6.93 8.80
C LYS A 54 10.00 -6.84 8.30
N ALA A 55 9.03 -7.29 9.10
CA ALA A 55 7.62 -7.22 8.75
C ALA A 55 7.13 -5.78 8.62
N LEU A 56 7.49 -4.90 9.56
CA LEU A 56 7.14 -3.48 9.52
C LEU A 56 7.73 -2.79 8.29
N LYS A 57 9.01 -3.02 7.99
CA LYS A 57 9.66 -2.45 6.80
C LYS A 57 9.01 -2.94 5.50
N ALA A 58 8.60 -4.20 5.43
CA ALA A 58 7.90 -4.74 4.26
C ALA A 58 6.50 -4.10 4.09
N ALA A 59 5.77 -3.91 5.18
CA ALA A 59 4.47 -3.25 5.17
C ALA A 59 4.59 -1.78 4.72
N GLU A 60 5.59 -1.04 5.22
CA GLU A 60 5.85 0.33 4.81
C GLU A 60 6.19 0.43 3.31
N ALA A 61 7.10 -0.44 2.83
CA ALA A 61 7.46 -0.47 1.42
C ALA A 61 6.27 -0.82 0.51
N ALA A 62 5.39 -1.72 0.95
CA ALA A 62 4.17 -2.06 0.22
C ALA A 62 3.19 -0.87 0.16
N ALA A 63 3.00 -0.17 1.28
CA ALA A 63 2.15 1.03 1.34
C ALA A 63 2.68 2.14 0.42
N GLN A 64 3.99 2.42 0.44
CA GLN A 64 4.61 3.42 -0.44
C GLN A 64 4.43 3.09 -1.92
N ARG A 65 4.58 1.80 -2.30
CA ARG A 65 4.34 1.36 -3.68
C ARG A 65 2.89 1.57 -4.10
N GLN A 66 1.94 1.22 -3.24
CA GLN A 66 0.52 1.43 -3.52
C GLN A 66 0.17 2.91 -3.73
N LEU A 67 0.74 3.80 -2.91
CA LEU A 67 0.57 5.25 -3.07
C LEU A 67 1.14 5.74 -4.41
N ALA A 68 2.38 5.34 -4.74
CA ALA A 68 3.02 5.72 -5.99
C ALA A 68 2.25 5.22 -7.22
N ASP A 69 1.73 3.98 -7.19
CA ASP A 69 0.94 3.43 -8.27
C ASP A 69 -0.43 4.11 -8.40
N ALA A 70 -1.06 4.47 -7.27
CA ALA A 70 -2.29 5.25 -7.27
C ALA A 70 -2.08 6.66 -7.87
N GLU A 71 -0.98 7.33 -7.54
CA GLU A 71 -0.62 8.62 -8.12
C GLU A 71 -0.35 8.54 -9.62
N LYS A 72 0.37 7.50 -10.08
CA LYS A 72 0.58 7.25 -11.51
C LYS A 72 -0.75 7.06 -12.24
N LYS A 73 -1.66 6.24 -11.70
CA LYS A 73 -2.99 6.03 -12.29
C LYS A 73 -3.78 7.33 -12.38
N LYS A 74 -3.79 8.15 -11.31
CA LYS A 74 -4.43 9.47 -11.32
C LYS A 74 -3.84 10.38 -12.40
N ARG A 75 -2.51 10.39 -12.55
CA ARG A 75 -1.83 11.19 -13.58
C ARG A 75 -2.21 10.73 -14.99
N VAL A 76 -2.25 9.43 -15.26
CA VAL A 76 -2.68 8.90 -16.56
C VAL A 76 -4.14 9.29 -16.85
N LEU A 77 -5.04 9.14 -15.87
CA LEU A 77 -6.44 9.55 -16.00
C LEU A 77 -6.61 11.05 -16.24
N ALA A 78 -5.77 11.90 -15.63
CA ALA A 78 -5.80 13.34 -15.85
C ALA A 78 -5.22 13.75 -17.22
N VAL A 79 -4.25 12.99 -17.74
CA VAL A 79 -3.55 13.30 -19.01
C VAL A 79 -4.31 12.75 -20.22
N VAL A 80 -5.14 11.72 -20.06
CA VAL A 80 -6.06 11.30 -21.13
C VAL A 80 -7.27 12.22 -21.08
N PRO A 81 -7.39 13.24 -21.96
CA PRO A 81 -8.65 13.95 -22.07
C PRO A 81 -9.71 12.91 -22.36
N GLN A 82 -10.75 12.86 -21.54
CA GLN A 82 -11.94 12.05 -21.77
C GLN A 82 -12.65 12.60 -23.01
N ARG A 83 -12.05 12.38 -24.17
CA ARG A 83 -12.57 12.80 -25.47
C ARG A 83 -13.89 12.08 -25.62
N LYS A 84 -14.96 12.85 -25.80
CA LYS A 84 -16.26 12.31 -26.14
C LYS A 84 -16.14 11.75 -27.55
N THR A 85 -15.90 10.44 -27.67
CA THR A 85 -15.92 9.76 -28.96
C THR A 85 -17.30 9.98 -29.57
N HIS A 86 -17.35 10.69 -30.69
CA HIS A 86 -18.63 10.87 -31.36
C HIS A 86 -19.05 9.56 -32.03
N TRP A 87 -20.36 9.30 -32.08
CA TRP A 87 -20.92 8.07 -32.65
C TRP A 87 -20.53 7.86 -34.12
N PHE A 88 -20.20 8.94 -34.82
CA PHE A 88 -19.83 8.92 -36.23
C PHE A 88 -18.36 8.54 -36.50
N GLU A 89 -17.50 8.55 -35.48
CA GLU A 89 -16.07 8.25 -35.66
C GLU A 89 -15.77 6.80 -36.08
N LYS A 90 -16.78 5.93 -35.98
CA LYS A 90 -16.72 4.53 -36.46
C LYS A 90 -16.84 4.38 -37.98
N PHE A 91 -17.28 5.43 -38.68
CA PHE A 91 -17.40 5.47 -40.14
C PHE A 91 -16.22 6.20 -40.77
N ASN A 92 -16.11 6.20 -42.10
CA ASN A 92 -15.22 7.15 -42.76
C ASN A 92 -15.89 8.52 -42.68
N TRP A 93 -15.22 9.52 -42.10
CA TRP A 93 -15.80 10.85 -41.91
C TRP A 93 -14.76 11.93 -42.10
N PHE A 94 -15.22 13.11 -42.51
CA PHE A 94 -14.42 14.34 -42.51
C PHE A 94 -15.35 15.55 -42.35
N ILE A 95 -14.77 16.68 -41.98
CA ILE A 95 -15.48 17.96 -41.90
C ILE A 95 -14.98 18.82 -43.07
N THR A 96 -15.91 19.38 -43.85
CA THR A 96 -15.59 20.28 -44.96
C THR A 96 -15.15 21.66 -44.45
N SER A 97 -14.58 22.49 -45.32
CA SER A 97 -14.24 23.90 -44.99
C SER A 97 -15.45 24.70 -44.50
N ASP A 98 -16.63 24.37 -45.02
CA ASP A 98 -17.89 25.05 -44.69
C ASP A 98 -18.58 24.41 -43.46
N ASN A 99 -17.83 23.61 -42.71
CA ASN A 99 -18.24 23.00 -41.45
C ASN A 99 -19.41 21.99 -41.58
N TYR A 100 -19.50 21.27 -42.71
CA TYR A 100 -20.41 20.15 -42.88
C TYR A 100 -19.73 18.83 -42.50
N LEU A 101 -20.43 18.00 -41.73
CA LEU A 101 -20.00 16.64 -41.40
C LEU A 101 -20.39 15.69 -42.55
N VAL A 102 -19.40 15.11 -43.21
CA VAL A 102 -19.60 14.11 -44.26
C VAL A 102 -19.30 12.73 -43.69
N LEU A 103 -20.19 11.77 -43.94
CA LEU A 103 -20.12 10.39 -43.47
C LEU A 103 -20.16 9.42 -44.65
N GLY A 104 -19.32 8.39 -44.62
CA GLY A 104 -19.31 7.29 -45.59
C GLY A 104 -19.04 5.95 -44.91
N GLY A 105 -19.76 4.92 -45.31
CA GLY A 105 -19.50 3.54 -44.90
C GLY A 105 -18.32 2.93 -45.66
N ARG A 106 -17.76 1.85 -45.10
CA ARG A 106 -16.77 1.00 -45.77
C ARG A 106 -17.39 -0.01 -46.74
N ASP A 107 -18.67 -0.33 -46.54
CA ASP A 107 -19.43 -1.28 -47.36
C ASP A 107 -20.87 -0.79 -47.60
N ALA A 108 -21.57 -1.46 -48.52
CA ALA A 108 -22.94 -1.11 -48.90
C ALA A 108 -23.93 -1.26 -47.72
N GLN A 109 -23.71 -2.25 -46.85
CA GLN A 109 -24.56 -2.48 -45.68
C GLN A 109 -24.46 -1.35 -44.66
N GLN A 110 -23.24 -0.83 -44.43
CA GLN A 110 -22.99 0.29 -43.54
C GLN A 110 -23.54 1.60 -44.12
N ASN A 111 -23.50 1.79 -45.44
CA ASN A 111 -24.17 2.92 -46.11
C ASN A 111 -25.69 2.88 -45.90
N GLU A 112 -26.33 1.74 -46.11
CA GLU A 112 -27.77 1.61 -45.85
C GLU A 112 -28.12 1.90 -44.38
N LEU A 113 -27.31 1.42 -43.44
CA LEU A 113 -27.49 1.69 -42.02
C LEU A 113 -27.36 3.20 -41.71
N LEU A 114 -26.40 3.89 -42.33
CA LEU A 114 -26.21 5.33 -42.18
C LEU A 114 -27.47 6.09 -42.63
N VAL A 115 -27.95 5.79 -43.83
CA VAL A 115 -29.13 6.43 -44.42
C VAL A 115 -30.38 6.16 -43.60
N LYS A 116 -30.64 4.89 -43.25
CA LYS A 116 -31.87 4.50 -42.54
C LYS A 116 -31.94 5.02 -41.11
N ARG A 117 -30.79 5.18 -40.43
CA ARG A 117 -30.77 5.46 -38.98
C ARG A 117 -30.37 6.89 -38.61
N TYR A 118 -29.56 7.56 -39.43
CA TYR A 118 -28.95 8.85 -39.04
C TYR A 118 -29.22 10.00 -40.03
N LEU A 119 -29.72 9.72 -41.24
CA LEU A 119 -30.07 10.78 -42.20
C LEU A 119 -31.35 11.50 -41.76
N ARG A 120 -31.31 12.83 -41.71
CA ARG A 120 -32.47 13.65 -41.37
C ARG A 120 -33.05 14.34 -42.61
N PRO A 121 -34.33 14.76 -42.57
CA PRO A 121 -34.90 15.58 -43.64
C PRO A 121 -34.09 16.88 -43.79
N GLY A 122 -33.52 17.09 -44.98
CA GLY A 122 -32.64 18.24 -45.28
C GLY A 122 -31.16 17.89 -45.45
N ASP A 123 -30.76 16.67 -45.11
CA ASP A 123 -29.41 16.17 -45.38
C ASP A 123 -29.30 15.69 -46.85
N ALA A 124 -28.16 15.96 -47.49
CA ALA A 124 -27.90 15.53 -48.86
C ALA A 124 -27.27 14.12 -48.90
N TYR A 125 -27.75 13.28 -49.82
CA TYR A 125 -27.21 11.94 -50.10
C TYR A 125 -26.70 11.90 -51.55
N LEU A 126 -25.52 11.30 -51.76
CA LEU A 126 -24.80 11.22 -53.04
C LEU A 126 -24.52 9.76 -53.41
#